data_AF-A0A8J6MGY2-F1
#
_entry.id   AF-A0A8J6MGY2-F1
#
_cell.length_a   1.000
_cell.length_b   1.000
_cell.length_c   1.000
_cell.angle_alpha   90.00
_cell.angle_beta   90.00
_cell.angle_gamma   90.00
#
_symmetry.space_group_name_H-M   'P 1'
#
loop_
_entity.id
_entity.type
_entity.pdbx_description
1 polymer ?
#
loop_
_entity_poly.entity_id
_entity_poly.type
_entity_poly.pdbx_seq_one_letter_code
_entity_poly.pdbx_strand_id
1 'polypeptide(L)' 'MTQRVLTGITTTGTLHLGNYVGAIRPAILASQEPGVESFFFMADFHALIKCDEPERIARSRLEIAATWLAAGLD' A
#
# COMPACT_ATOMS: atom_id res chain seq x y z
N MET A 1 -10.57 -17.73 -16.05
CA MET A 1 -10.28 -16.29 -16.27
C MET A 1 -9.52 -15.79 -15.06
N THR A 2 -8.47 -15.00 -15.26
CA THR A 2 -7.70 -14.40 -14.17
C THR A 2 -8.33 -13.07 -13.79
N GLN A 3 -8.60 -12.85 -12.51
CA GLN A 3 -9.09 -11.58 -11.99
C GLN A 3 -7.91 -10.65 -11.74
N ARG A 4 -7.89 -9.48 -12.38
CA ARG A 4 -6.86 -8.47 -12.16
C ARG A 4 -7.30 -7.46 -11.10
N VAL A 5 -6.46 -7.22 -10.10
CA VAL A 5 -6.72 -6.31 -8.98
C VAL A 5 -5.61 -5.25 -8.92
N LEU A 6 -5.99 -3.99 -8.76
CA LEU A 6 -5.06 -2.87 -8.60
C LEU A 6 -5.36 -2.12 -7.30
N THR A 7 -4.39 -2.09 -6.38
CA THR A 7 -4.50 -1.44 -5.08
C THR A 7 -3.63 -0.20 -5.03
N GLY A 8 -4.25 0.96 -4.80
CA GLY A 8 -3.56 2.23 -4.58
C GLY A 8 -3.36 2.51 -3.09
N ILE A 9 -2.11 2.78 -2.68
CA ILE A 9 -1.74 2.99 -1.28
C ILE A 9 -1.34 4.45 -1.10
N THR A 10 -2.08 5.21 -0.30
CA THR A 10 -1.77 6.62 -0.02
C THR A 10 -0.52 6.76 0.84
N THR A 11 0.42 7.61 0.44
CA THR A 11 1.70 7.83 1.12
C THR A 11 1.69 9.03 2.06
N THR A 12 0.66 9.11 2.90
CA THR A 12 0.54 10.15 3.93
C THR A 12 0.40 9.54 5.32
N GLY A 13 1.15 10.09 6.27
CA GLY A 13 1.07 9.68 7.68
C GLY A 13 1.83 8.39 7.99
N THR A 14 1.57 7.85 9.18
CA THR A 14 2.25 6.67 9.73
C THR A 14 1.26 5.52 9.83
N LEU A 15 1.63 4.35 9.30
CA LEU A 15 0.82 3.14 9.43
C LEU A 15 0.76 2.70 10.89
N HIS A 16 -0.42 2.22 11.30
CA HIS A 16 -0.65 1.65 12.62
C HIS A 16 -1.33 0.29 12.51
N LEU A 17 -1.50 -0.39 13.65
CA LEU A 17 -2.06 -1.75 13.71
C LEU A 17 -3.43 -1.88 13.03
N GLY A 18 -4.27 -0.84 13.12
CA GLY A 18 -5.54 -0.79 12.39
C GLY A 18 -5.39 -0.90 10.87
N ASN A 19 -4.38 -0.28 10.25
CA ASN A 19 -4.12 -0.44 8.81
C ASN A 19 -3.69 -1.87 8.50
N TYR A 20 -2.86 -2.46 9.36
CA TYR A 20 -2.40 -3.83 9.17
C TYR A 20 -3.56 -4.83 9.17
N VAL A 21 -4.38 -4.79 10.21
CA VAL A 21 -5.51 -5.72 10.38
C VAL A 21 -6.61 -5.46 9.35
N GLY A 22 -6.90 -4.18 9.07
CA GLY A 22 -8.03 -3.79 8.24
C GLY A 22 -7.76 -3.80 6.73
N ALA A 23 -6.52 -3.60 6.29
CA ALA A 23 -6.21 -3.43 4.87
C ALA A 23 -5.00 -4.25 4.40
N ILE A 24 -3.84 -4.14 5.07
CA ILE A 24 -2.58 -4.74 4.58
C ILE A 24 -2.68 -6.27 4.56
N ARG A 25 -2.97 -6.88 5.71
CA ARG A 25 -3.05 -8.35 5.83
C ARG A 25 -4.12 -8.95 4.91
N PRO A 26 -5.37 -8.42 4.86
CA PRO A 26 -6.37 -8.92 3.91
C PRO A 26 -5.95 -8.77 2.44
N ALA A 27 -5.33 -7.65 2.06
CA ALA A 27 -4.92 -7.41 0.68
C ALA A 27 -3.82 -8.38 0.22
N ILE A 28 -2.84 -8.67 1.08
CA ILE A 28 -1.78 -9.66 0.80
C ILE A 28 -2.35 -11.08 0.69
N LEU A 29 -3.27 -11.46 1.58
CA LEU A 29 -3.93 -12.77 1.50
C LEU A 29 -4.73 -12.89 0.20
N ALA A 30 -5.49 -11.86 -0.17
CA ALA A 30 -6.26 -11.84 -1.41
C ALA A 30 -5.37 -11.87 -2.66
N SER A 31 -4.16 -11.31 -2.61
CA SER A 31 -3.24 -11.34 -3.75
C SER A 31 -2.63 -12.70 -4.02
N GLN A 32 -2.67 -13.61 -3.03
CA GLN A 32 -2.16 -14.98 -3.14
C GLN A 32 -3.22 -15.98 -3.61
N GLU A 33 -4.47 -15.55 -3.75
CA GLU A 33 -5.56 -16.42 -4.18
C GLU A 33 -5.35 -16.91 -5.63
N PRO A 34 -5.59 -18.21 -5.92
CA PRO A 34 -5.43 -18.75 -7.25
C PRO A 34 -6.27 -18.01 -8.29
N GLY A 35 -5.63 -17.61 -9.40
CA GLY A 35 -6.32 -16.89 -10.48
C GLY A 35 -6.50 -15.39 -10.21
N VAL A 36 -5.83 -14.83 -9.20
CA VAL A 36 -5.72 -13.38 -9.00
C VAL A 36 -4.36 -12.88 -9.50
N GLU A 37 -4.38 -11.79 -10.27
CA GLU A 37 -3.19 -11.04 -10.67
C GLU A 37 -3.25 -9.67 -10.00
N SER A 38 -2.39 -9.42 -9.02
CA SER A 38 -2.44 -8.21 -8.19
C SER A 38 -1.34 -7.21 -8.53
N PHE A 39 -1.69 -5.93 -8.52
CA PHE A 39 -0.78 -4.81 -8.69
C PHE A 39 -0.95 -3.84 -7.51
N PHE A 40 0.17 -3.33 -7.00
CA PHE A 40 0.20 -2.38 -5.89
C PHE A 40 1.02 -1.17 -6.30
N PHE A 41 0.58 0.03 -5.92
CA PHE A 41 1.35 1.25 -6.19
C PHE A 41 1.24 2.26 -5.06
N MET A 42 2.30 3.04 -4.90
CA MET A 42 2.35 4.19 -4.00
C MET A 42 1.71 5.39 -4.69
N ALA A 43 0.62 5.91 -4.13
CA ALA A 43 -0.15 7.02 -4.69
C ALA A 43 0.44 8.39 -4.30
N ASP A 44 1.73 8.59 -4.53
CA ASP A 44 2.47 9.79 -4.11
C ASP A 44 1.90 11.08 -4.71
N PHE A 45 1.53 11.07 -6.00
CA PHE A 45 0.93 12.26 -6.61
C PHE A 45 -0.45 12.60 -6.03
N HIS A 46 -1.20 11.61 -5.55
CA HIS A 46 -2.46 11.88 -4.85
C HIS A 46 -2.21 12.49 -3.46
N ALA A 47 -1.10 12.13 -2.80
CA ALA A 47 -0.71 12.70 -1.52
C ALA A 47 -0.45 14.21 -1.59
N LEU A 48 0.12 14.69 -2.71
CA LEU A 48 0.39 16.12 -2.94
C LEU A 48 -0.87 17.00 -2.95
N ILE A 49 -2.06 16.43 -3.15
CA ILE A 49 -3.32 17.19 -3.10
C ILE A 49 -3.63 17.66 -1.67
N LYS A 50 -3.14 16.95 -0.65
CA LYS A 50 -3.50 17.17 0.76
C LYS A 50 -2.32 17.46 1.69
N CYS A 51 -1.09 17.29 1.21
CA CYS A 51 0.12 17.38 2.02
C CYS A 51 1.14 18.26 1.30
N ASP A 52 1.40 19.43 1.86
CA ASP A 52 2.35 20.42 1.30
C ASP A 52 3.81 20.20 1.75
N GLU A 53 4.07 19.08 2.46
CA GLU A 53 5.39 18.71 2.97
C GLU A 53 6.03 17.59 2.13
N PRO A 54 6.85 17.90 1.11
CA PRO A 54 7.39 16.88 0.19
C PRO A 54 8.34 15.88 0.88
N GLU A 55 9.14 16.34 1.85
CA GLU A 55 10.03 15.46 2.63
C GLU A 55 9.25 14.41 3.42
N ARG A 56 8.09 14.80 3.95
CA ARG A 56 7.21 13.92 4.70
C ARG A 56 6.62 12.83 3.79
N ILE A 57 6.22 13.18 2.57
CA ILE A 57 5.74 12.20 1.58
C ILE A 57 6.87 11.23 1.19
N ALA A 58 8.07 11.75 0.92
CA ALA A 58 9.22 10.91 0.56
C ALA A 58 9.58 9.89 1.66
N ARG A 59 9.57 10.33 2.93
CA ARG A 59 9.77 9.44 4.08
C ARG A 59 8.64 8.42 4.21
N SER A 60 7.39 8.89 4.20
CA SER A 60 6.21 8.04 4.37
C SER A 60 6.15 6.96 3.29
N ARG A 61 6.49 7.30 2.04
CA ARG A 61 6.56 6.34 0.93
C ARG A 61 7.50 5.17 1.22
N LEU A 62 8.72 5.46 1.70
CA LEU A 62 9.70 4.42 2.01
C LEU A 62 9.23 3.54 3.18
N GLU A 63 8.72 4.16 4.25
CA GLU A 63 8.21 3.45 5.43
C GLU A 63 7.02 2.55 5.07
N ILE A 64 6.08 3.05 4.27
CA ILE A 64 4.89 2.32 3.83
C ILE A 64 5.31 1.17 2.91
N ALA A 65 6.14 1.42 1.90
CA ALA A 65 6.62 0.36 1.01
C ALA A 65 7.35 -0.75 1.79
N ALA A 66 8.24 -0.38 2.72
CA ALA A 66 8.92 -1.33 3.59
C ALA A 66 7.95 -2.12 4.46
N THR A 67 6.89 -1.49 4.98
CA THR A 67 5.87 -2.15 5.80
C THR A 67 5.11 -3.20 5.00
N TRP A 68 4.71 -2.90 3.76
CA TRP A 68 4.01 -3.85 2.90
C TRP A 68 4.89 -5.06 2.55
N LEU A 69 6.16 -4.83 2.20
CA LEU A 69 7.12 -5.90 1.96
C LEU A 69 7.35 -6.75 3.22
N ALA A 70 7.57 -6.12 4.37
CA ALA A 70 7.77 -6.81 5.65
C ALA A 70 6.52 -7.59 6.11
N ALA A 71 5.33 -7.16 5.69
CA ALA A 71 4.07 -7.86 5.95
C ALA A 71 3.85 -9.10 5.06
N GLY A 72 4.72 -9.32 4.06
CA GLY A 72 4.68 -10.50 3.18
C GLY A 72 4.12 -10.27 1.79
N LEU A 73 4.13 -9.02 1.30
CA LEU A 73 3.87 -8.74 -0.11
C LEU A 73 5.09 -9.17 -0.95
N ASP A 74 4.88 -10.08 -1.91
CA ASP A 74 5.87 -10.63 -2.86
C ASP A 74 5.37 -10.43 -4.30
#